data_AF-A0A0A1WWA1-F1
#
_entry.id   AF-A0A0A1WWA1-F1
#
_cell.length_a   1.000
_cell.length_b   1.000
_cell.length_c   1.000
_cell.angle_alpha   90.00
_cell.angle_beta   90.00
_cell.angle_gamma   90.00
#
_symmetry.space_group_name_H-M   'P 1'
#
loop_
_entity.id
_entity.type
_entity.pdbx_description
1 polymer ?
#
loop_
_entity_poly.entity_id
_entity_poly.type
_entity_poly.pdbx_seq_one_letter_code
_entity_poly.pdbx_strand_id
1 'polypeptide(L)'
;KPQSTTSSLALNTFRHFQKFKIKIQSNHSLSKNNNKNMTQVCAFVLLVFCSLYVLSAAQRSYISPKSCPSYETYTPCGASCQTECATLNEPCLIRHFRCPDGCYCDEGYARDAKGACIPQAECPPKQ
;
A
#
# COMPACT_ATOMS: atom_id res chain seq x y z
N LYS A 1 -4.70 21.40 1.74
CA LYS A 1 -4.78 21.04 3.18
C LYS A 1 -5.80 19.92 3.31
N PRO A 2 -5.34 18.68 3.51
CA PRO A 2 -5.79 17.96 4.70
C PRO A 2 -4.60 17.37 5.46
N GLN A 3 -4.80 17.27 6.77
CA GLN A 3 -3.82 16.91 7.77
C GLN A 3 -3.47 15.42 7.75
N SER A 4 -2.20 15.14 7.54
CA SER A 4 -1.53 13.89 7.87
C SER A 4 -1.38 13.76 9.40
N THR A 5 -2.44 13.36 10.11
CA THR A 5 -2.38 12.98 11.53
C THR A 5 -2.29 11.47 11.66
N THR A 6 -1.23 10.86 11.13
CA THR A 6 -0.91 9.44 11.33
C THR A 6 0.58 9.22 11.61
N SER A 7 1.26 10.22 12.17
CA SER A 7 2.70 10.17 12.48
C SER A 7 3.04 10.14 13.98
N SER A 8 2.06 10.32 14.89
CA SER A 8 2.37 10.45 16.33
C SER A 8 2.17 9.17 17.18
N LEU A 9 1.33 8.23 16.74
CA LEU A 9 1.12 6.97 17.47
C LEU A 9 2.19 5.90 17.17
N ALA A 10 2.88 5.99 16.03
CA ALA A 10 3.94 5.05 15.63
C ALA A 10 5.30 5.31 16.31
N LEU A 11 5.55 6.54 16.78
CA LEU A 11 6.81 6.91 17.43
C LEU A 11 6.82 6.62 18.94
N ASN A 12 5.66 6.60 19.61
CA ASN A 12 5.58 6.35 21.05
C ASN A 12 5.60 4.85 21.43
N THR A 13 5.15 3.95 20.55
CA THR A 13 5.21 2.50 20.80
C THR A 13 6.63 1.93 20.63
N PHE A 14 7.46 2.55 19.77
CA PHE A 14 8.86 2.16 19.57
C PHE A 14 9.74 2.42 20.81
N ARG A 15 9.45 3.51 21.55
CA ARG A 15 10.22 3.91 22.73
C ARG A 15 9.94 2.99 23.95
N HIS A 16 8.81 2.31 23.97
CA HIS A 16 8.46 1.33 25.02
C HIS A 16 9.12 -0.04 24.79
N PHE A 17 9.26 -0.47 23.54
CA PHE A 17 9.91 -1.74 23.19
C PHE A 17 11.43 -1.73 23.36
N GLN A 18 12.10 -0.60 23.16
CA GLN A 18 13.56 -0.52 23.37
C GLN A 18 13.97 -0.50 24.84
N LYS A 19 13.13 0.01 25.76
CA LYS A 19 13.43 -0.05 27.20
C LYS A 19 13.24 -1.44 27.81
N PHE A 20 12.43 -2.30 27.19
CA PHE A 20 12.26 -3.68 27.65
C PHE A 20 13.41 -4.62 27.23
N LYS A 21 14.19 -4.25 26.21
CA LYS A 21 15.33 -5.06 25.74
C LYS A 21 16.60 -4.98 26.62
N ILE A 22 16.65 -4.11 27.64
CA ILE A 22 17.85 -3.90 28.48
C ILE A 22 17.67 -4.47 29.92
N LYS A 23 16.78 -5.47 30.11
CA LYS A 23 16.73 -6.16 31.41
C LYS A 23 16.50 -7.67 31.35
N ILE A 24 16.99 -8.32 30.30
CA ILE A 24 17.12 -9.78 30.26
C ILE A 24 18.54 -10.14 29.82
N GLN A 25 19.50 -9.88 30.69
CA GLN A 25 20.73 -10.67 30.80
C GLN A 25 20.97 -10.96 32.29
N SER A 26 21.53 -12.15 32.56
CA SER A 26 21.54 -12.91 33.82
C SER A 26 20.22 -13.67 34.03
N ASN A 27 20.11 -14.99 33.90
CA ASN A 27 21.06 -16.03 34.25
C ASN A 27 21.10 -17.13 33.18
N HIS A 28 22.23 -17.26 32.51
CA HIS A 28 22.57 -18.47 31.77
C HIS A 28 23.12 -19.49 32.76
N SER A 29 22.24 -20.13 33.53
CA SER A 29 22.54 -21.41 34.15
C SER A 29 22.12 -22.49 33.15
N LEU A 30 23.10 -22.97 32.38
CA LEU A 30 22.98 -24.16 31.54
C LEU A 30 22.57 -25.35 32.40
N SER A 31 21.27 -25.64 32.47
CA SER A 31 20.82 -26.99 32.76
C SER A 31 20.87 -27.77 31.45
N LYS A 32 22.02 -28.42 31.19
CA LYS A 32 22.09 -29.52 30.23
C LYS A 32 21.31 -30.68 30.85
N ASN A 33 19.99 -30.67 30.71
CA ASN A 33 19.19 -31.87 30.92
C ASN A 33 19.08 -32.64 29.60
N ASN A 34 19.61 -33.86 29.57
CA ASN A 34 19.51 -34.77 28.45
C ASN A 34 18.08 -35.33 28.36
N ASN A 35 17.18 -34.52 27.81
CA ASN A 35 15.90 -35.03 27.34
C ASN A 35 15.70 -34.52 25.92
N LYS A 36 15.95 -35.39 24.93
CA LYS A 36 15.75 -35.13 23.49
C LYS A 36 14.38 -34.50 23.21
N ASN A 37 13.40 -34.79 24.07
CA ASN A 37 12.06 -34.24 24.05
C ASN A 37 12.01 -32.73 24.32
N MET A 38 12.85 -32.16 25.19
CA MET A 38 12.87 -30.71 25.50
C MET A 38 13.44 -29.91 24.32
N THR A 39 14.56 -30.37 23.77
CA THR A 39 15.17 -29.74 22.58
C THR A 39 14.25 -29.85 21.37
N GLN A 40 13.56 -30.98 21.21
CA GLN A 40 12.59 -31.20 20.14
C GLN A 40 11.36 -30.30 20.28
N VAL A 41 10.78 -30.18 21.48
CA VAL A 41 9.66 -29.27 21.76
C VAL A 41 10.06 -27.81 21.55
N CYS A 42 11.23 -27.38 22.02
CA CYS A 42 11.74 -26.03 21.76
C CYS A 42 11.94 -25.77 20.26
N ALA A 43 12.47 -26.74 19.51
CA ALA A 43 12.63 -26.61 18.07
C ALA A 43 11.28 -26.48 17.34
N PHE A 44 10.28 -27.29 17.68
CA PHE A 44 8.93 -27.18 17.12
C PHE A 44 8.29 -25.83 17.44
N VAL A 45 8.40 -25.36 18.68
CA VAL A 45 7.88 -24.06 19.09
C VAL A 45 8.54 -22.93 18.30
N LEU A 46 9.87 -22.95 18.16
CA LEU A 46 10.60 -21.94 17.37
C LEU A 46 10.20 -21.95 15.90
N LEU A 47 10.01 -23.13 15.29
CA LEU A 47 9.58 -23.25 13.89
C LEU A 47 8.16 -22.69 13.68
N VAL A 48 7.24 -22.95 14.61
CA VAL A 48 5.87 -22.41 14.56
C VAL A 48 5.87 -20.89 14.75
N PHE A 49 6.65 -20.35 15.68
CA PHE A 49 6.77 -18.90 15.84
C PHE A 49 7.44 -18.23 14.62
N CYS A 50 8.47 -18.86 14.04
CA CYS A 50 9.12 -18.38 12.82
C CYS A 50 8.15 -18.39 11.63
N SER A 51 7.36 -19.44 11.45
CA SER A 51 6.37 -19.50 10.36
C SER A 51 5.28 -18.45 10.54
N LEU A 52 4.72 -18.30 11.74
CA LEU A 52 3.73 -17.27 12.05
C LEU A 52 4.27 -15.84 11.82
N TYR A 53 5.54 -15.59 12.17
CA TYR A 53 6.19 -14.30 11.91
C TYR A 53 6.38 -14.04 10.40
N VAL A 54 6.79 -15.05 9.63
CA VAL A 54 6.93 -14.96 8.16
C VAL A 54 5.57 -14.74 7.48
N LEU A 55 4.52 -15.42 7.94
CA LEU A 55 3.15 -15.18 7.48
C LEU A 55 2.67 -13.75 7.78
N SER A 56 2.98 -13.22 8.97
CA SER A 56 2.65 -11.82 9.30
C SER A 56 3.44 -10.80 8.49
N ALA A 57 4.66 -11.15 8.04
CA ALA A 57 5.47 -10.31 7.16
C ALA A 57 4.98 -10.33 5.70
N ALA A 58 4.32 -11.42 5.28
CA ALA A 58 3.76 -11.57 3.93
C ALA A 58 2.47 -10.77 3.71
N GLN A 59 1.79 -10.31 4.77
CA GLN A 59 0.50 -9.62 4.67
C GLN A 59 0.58 -8.10 4.46
N ARG A 60 1.77 -7.53 4.20
CA ARG A 60 1.90 -6.07 3.97
C ARG A 60 1.47 -5.58 2.59
N SER A 61 1.08 -6.48 1.69
CA SER A 61 0.90 -6.13 0.28
C SER A 61 -0.55 -5.88 -0.17
N TYR A 62 -1.57 -5.95 0.69
CA TYR A 62 -2.95 -6.09 0.17
C TYR A 62 -3.89 -4.88 0.26
N ILE A 63 -3.51 -3.76 0.87
CA ILE A 63 -4.23 -2.50 0.64
C ILE A 63 -3.17 -1.46 0.34
N SER A 64 -2.83 -1.33 -0.95
CA SER A 64 -2.33 -0.05 -1.41
C SER A 64 -3.50 0.93 -1.24
N PRO A 65 -3.33 2.10 -0.59
CA PRO A 65 -4.26 3.18 -0.80
C PRO A 65 -4.45 3.35 -2.31
N LYS A 66 -5.67 3.65 -2.76
CA LYS A 66 -5.99 4.01 -4.16
C LYS A 66 -5.19 5.27 -4.52
N SER A 67 -3.89 5.11 -4.71
CA SER A 67 -2.96 6.19 -5.05
C SER A 67 -2.98 6.28 -6.55
N CYS A 68 -3.43 7.42 -7.05
CA CYS A 68 -3.35 7.72 -8.46
C CYS A 68 -1.91 8.16 -8.81
N PRO A 69 -1.46 7.85 -10.04
CA PRO A 69 -0.26 8.44 -10.63
C PRO A 69 -0.29 9.98 -10.68
N SER A 70 0.81 10.57 -11.16
CA SER A 70 0.91 12.02 -11.32
C SER A 70 -0.14 12.59 -12.29
N TYR A 71 -0.65 13.79 -11.97
CA TYR A 71 -1.63 14.53 -12.77
C TYR A 71 -2.99 13.85 -12.92
N GLU A 72 -3.33 12.98 -11.97
CA GLU A 72 -4.66 12.42 -11.85
C GLU A 72 -5.10 12.32 -10.38
N THR A 73 -6.40 12.52 -10.18
CA THR A 73 -7.04 12.51 -8.87
C THR A 73 -8.02 11.35 -8.78
N TYR A 74 -8.02 10.67 -7.63
CA TYR A 74 -9.02 9.64 -7.35
C TYR A 74 -10.38 10.30 -7.15
N THR A 75 -11.30 10.01 -8.04
CA THR A 75 -12.67 10.53 -7.99
C THR A 75 -13.63 9.38 -7.71
N PRO A 76 -14.23 9.33 -6.51
CA PRO A 76 -15.39 8.47 -6.29
C PRO A 76 -16.56 9.07 -7.08
N CYS A 77 -17.18 8.26 -7.95
CA CYS A 77 -18.25 8.67 -8.84
C CYS A 77 -17.84 9.76 -9.86
N GLY A 78 -16.95 9.42 -10.79
CA GLY A 78 -16.50 10.32 -11.85
C GLY A 78 -17.36 10.34 -13.11
N ALA A 79 -16.88 11.04 -14.14
CA ALA A 79 -17.52 11.13 -15.44
C ALA A 79 -17.56 9.76 -16.16
N SER A 80 -18.51 9.59 -17.09
CA SER A 80 -18.64 8.32 -17.82
C SER A 80 -17.48 8.04 -18.77
N CYS A 81 -16.92 9.07 -19.40
CA CYS A 81 -15.68 8.97 -20.15
C CYS A 81 -14.57 9.73 -19.41
N GLN A 82 -13.34 9.24 -19.53
CA GLN A 82 -12.16 10.00 -19.14
C GLN A 82 -11.74 10.91 -20.29
N THR A 83 -11.00 11.97 -19.98
CA THR A 83 -10.37 12.82 -21.00
C THR A 83 -9.16 12.09 -21.58
N GLU A 84 -9.22 11.71 -22.85
CA GLU A 84 -8.13 11.01 -23.55
C GLU A 84 -7.65 11.84 -24.74
N CYS A 85 -6.35 11.77 -25.05
CA CYS A 85 -5.81 12.49 -26.21
C CYS A 85 -6.45 12.03 -27.52
N ALA A 86 -6.80 10.74 -27.63
CA ALA A 86 -7.41 10.17 -28.84
C ALA A 86 -8.81 10.75 -29.13
N THR A 87 -9.60 11.02 -28.09
CA THR A 87 -10.99 11.49 -28.18
C THR A 87 -11.14 12.94 -27.74
N LEU A 88 -10.05 13.71 -27.73
CA LEU A 88 -10.06 15.09 -27.26
C LEU A 88 -11.08 15.92 -28.09
N ASN A 89 -11.98 16.63 -27.42
CA ASN A 89 -13.09 17.39 -28.02
C ASN A 89 -14.20 16.56 -28.69
N GLU A 90 -14.22 15.23 -28.52
CA GLU A 90 -15.33 14.39 -28.97
C GLU A 90 -16.39 14.23 -27.88
N PRO A 91 -17.67 14.11 -28.26
CA PRO A 91 -18.73 13.88 -27.28
C PRO A 91 -18.59 12.48 -26.66
N CYS A 92 -18.68 12.41 -25.33
CA CYS A 92 -18.80 11.14 -24.63
C CYS A 92 -20.20 10.53 -24.89
N LEU A 93 -20.25 9.44 -25.65
CA LEU A 93 -21.48 8.70 -25.93
C LEU A 93 -21.79 7.63 -24.87
N ILE A 94 -20.81 7.30 -24.02
CA ILE A 94 -20.94 6.30 -22.97
C ILE A 94 -21.79 6.89 -21.83
N ARG A 95 -22.82 6.16 -21.42
CA ARG A 95 -23.63 6.47 -20.24
C ARG A 95 -23.68 5.27 -19.33
N HIS A 96 -22.94 5.35 -18.23
CA HIS A 96 -23.04 4.31 -17.21
C HIS A 96 -24.30 4.49 -16.36
N PHE A 97 -24.94 3.38 -15.99
CA PHE A 97 -26.08 3.40 -15.05
C PHE A 97 -25.68 3.93 -13.66
N ARG A 98 -24.43 3.65 -13.26
CA ARG A 98 -23.75 4.26 -12.11
C ARG A 98 -22.45 4.89 -12.58
N CYS A 99 -22.12 6.06 -12.06
CA CYS A 99 -20.81 6.67 -12.26
C CYS A 99 -19.67 5.71 -11.86
N PRO A 100 -18.59 5.63 -12.67
CA PRO A 100 -17.43 4.82 -12.32
C PRO A 100 -16.58 5.49 -11.24
N ASP A 101 -15.98 4.70 -10.35
CA ASP A 101 -14.93 5.15 -9.43
C ASP A 101 -13.57 4.92 -10.09
N GLY A 102 -12.67 5.91 -10.05
CA GLY A 102 -11.36 5.75 -10.69
C GLY A 102 -10.43 6.94 -10.53
N CYS A 103 -9.23 6.83 -11.10
CA CYS A 103 -8.33 7.96 -11.28
C CYS A 103 -8.67 8.66 -12.59
N TYR A 104 -8.89 9.97 -12.50
CA TYR A 104 -9.22 10.83 -13.63
C TYR A 104 -8.13 11.87 -13.79
N CYS A 105 -7.70 12.14 -15.03
CA CYS A 105 -6.76 13.22 -15.29
C CYS A 105 -7.30 14.54 -14.73
N ASP A 106 -6.40 15.32 -14.13
CA ASP A 106 -6.73 16.63 -13.61
C ASP A 106 -7.17 17.58 -14.75
N GLU A 107 -7.82 18.69 -14.40
CA GLU A 107 -8.26 19.67 -15.39
C GLU A 107 -7.08 20.19 -16.24
N GLY A 108 -7.26 20.24 -17.56
CA GLY A 108 -6.21 20.61 -18.51
C GLY A 108 -5.27 19.47 -18.91
N TYR A 109 -5.43 18.26 -18.36
CA TYR A 109 -4.70 17.06 -18.74
C TYR A 109 -5.59 16.07 -19.51
N ALA A 110 -4.97 15.17 -20.28
CA ALA A 110 -5.61 14.08 -20.99
C ALA A 110 -4.72 12.84 -20.98
N ARG A 111 -5.33 11.66 -20.95
CA ARG A 111 -4.60 10.39 -20.93
C ARG A 111 -4.05 10.06 -22.32
N ASP A 112 -2.76 9.79 -22.40
CA ASP A 112 -2.09 9.36 -23.61
C ASP A 112 -2.22 7.84 -23.84
N ALA A 113 -1.73 7.34 -24.97
CA ALA A 113 -1.75 5.91 -25.30
C ALA A 113 -0.87 5.04 -24.38
N LYS A 114 0.02 5.65 -23.59
CA LYS A 114 0.85 4.96 -22.58
C LYS A 114 0.16 4.90 -21.22
N GLY A 115 -1.02 5.53 -21.09
CA GLY A 115 -1.81 5.56 -19.87
C GLY A 115 -1.45 6.70 -18.92
N ALA A 116 -0.58 7.64 -19.31
CA ALA A 116 -0.18 8.78 -18.49
C ALA A 116 -1.05 10.02 -18.79
N CYS A 117 -1.41 10.78 -17.77
CA CYS A 117 -2.04 12.08 -17.94
C CYS A 117 -0.97 13.13 -18.29
N ILE A 118 -1.07 13.70 -19.48
CA ILE A 118 -0.18 14.75 -20.00
C ILE A 118 -0.99 16.02 -20.27
N PRO A 119 -0.36 17.21 -20.33
CA PRO A 119 -1.06 18.44 -20.72
C PRO A 119 -1.76 18.26 -22.07
N GLN A 120 -3.01 18.72 -22.20
CA GLN A 120 -3.77 18.58 -23.44
C GLN A 120 -3.06 19.20 -24.66
N ALA A 121 -2.24 20.24 -24.44
CA ALA A 121 -1.41 20.87 -25.47
C ALA A 121 -0.28 19.96 -26.01
N GLU A 122 0.09 18.91 -25.27
CA GLU A 122 1.11 17.93 -25.66
C GLU A 122 0.50 16.67 -26.30
N CYS A 123 -0.83 16.60 -26.43
CA CYS A 123 -1.47 15.50 -27.13
C CYS A 123 -1.01 15.45 -28.61
N PRO A 124 -0.72 14.26 -29.14
CA PRO A 124 -0.38 14.12 -30.56
C PRO A 124 -1.56 14.55 -31.44
N PRO A 125 -1.31 15.01 -32.67
CA PRO A 125 -2.38 15.31 -33.62
C PRO A 125 -3.25 14.08 -33.84
N LYS A 126 -4.56 14.28 -33.95
CA LYS A 126 -5.49 13.23 -34.32
C LYS A 126 -5.09 12.64 -35.67
N GLN A 127 -5.00 11.31 -35.73
CA GLN A 127 -4.73 10.57 -36.96
C GLN A 127 -6.00 10.44 -37.80
#